data_AF-A0A7C3MWL2-F1
#
_entry.id   AF-A0A7C3MWL2-F1
#
_cell.length_a   1.000
_cell.length_b   1.000
_cell.length_c   1.000
_cell.angle_alpha   90.00
_cell.angle_beta   90.00
_cell.angle_gamma   90.00
#
_symmetry.space_group_name_H-M   'P 1'
#
loop_
_entity.id
_entity.type
_entity.pdbx_description
1 polymer ?
#
loop_
_entity_poly.entity_id
_entity_poly.type
_entity_poly.pdbx_seq_one_letter_code
_entity_poly.pdbx_strand_id
1 'polypeptide(L)'
;MSTEQKIDALAADAAYDVAGPDEGGCSGRRQLARIGAATTVVAGNRPMKLLKVLQTNACTQDCAYCPNRAAHGSRRTALQPDELARTYDAMYRAGSAQGLFLTSGIAGRPAAGMDAMLATAELLRGRYQYRGYLHLKILPGCQRAHVERAMELADRVSINLEAPTEASLRRLSSTKTLANAMERIGWIRDLARERPLRSGFTTQFVVGPGGETDLELLRCVSALYREMGMQRAYFSGFVPVPGTPLEDCSPTPPSRQARLYQADFLLRFYGFTVDELPFDGAGHLPRGVDPKLAVAVAKPERFPVEVNSAAYEELLRVPGVGPLSARRLVARRRERRIAGLRDLQACGVVVRRAAPFVLIDGKPQGNLEAALCLTRAQPEREAIQLSLPFY
;
A
#
# COMPACT_ATOMS: atom_id res chain seq x y z
N MET A 1 -26.36 3.21 -21.97
CA MET A 1 -25.74 3.96 -20.84
C MET A 1 -24.97 5.11 -21.43
N SER A 2 -25.09 6.29 -20.83
CA SER A 2 -24.20 7.41 -21.16
C SER A 2 -22.76 7.10 -20.72
N THR A 3 -21.79 7.87 -21.21
CA THR A 3 -20.38 7.71 -20.83
C THR A 3 -20.17 7.94 -19.33
N GLU A 4 -20.86 8.91 -18.74
CA GLU A 4 -20.79 9.24 -17.31
C GLU A 4 -21.30 8.07 -16.47
N GLN A 5 -22.43 7.47 -16.86
CA GLN A 5 -22.97 6.29 -16.18
C GLN A 5 -22.01 5.09 -16.24
N LYS A 6 -21.30 4.92 -17.37
CA LYS A 6 -20.26 3.89 -17.50
C LYS A 6 -19.08 4.19 -16.57
N ILE A 7 -18.61 5.44 -16.52
CA ILE A 7 -17.50 5.85 -15.64
C ILE A 7 -17.88 5.63 -14.18
N ASP A 8 -19.08 6.00 -13.75
CA ASP A 8 -19.52 5.80 -12.37
C ASP A 8 -19.53 4.31 -12.00
N ALA A 9 -20.08 3.46 -12.87
CA ALA A 9 -20.10 2.01 -12.67
C ALA A 9 -18.67 1.42 -12.61
N LEU A 10 -17.83 1.78 -13.59
CA LEU A 10 -16.45 1.29 -13.67
C LEU A 10 -15.54 1.91 -12.61
N ALA A 11 -15.88 3.06 -12.03
CA ALA A 11 -15.15 3.62 -10.89
C ALA A 11 -15.56 2.95 -9.58
N ALA A 12 -16.83 2.54 -9.44
CA ALA A 12 -17.27 1.71 -8.32
C ALA A 12 -16.56 0.35 -8.31
N ASP A 13 -16.48 -0.32 -9.47
CA ASP A 13 -15.78 -1.60 -9.61
C ASP A 13 -14.26 -1.47 -9.40
N ALA A 14 -13.66 -0.30 -9.70
CA ALA A 14 -12.25 -0.05 -9.49
C ALA A 14 -11.89 0.19 -8.02
N ALA A 15 -12.87 0.46 -7.14
CA ALA A 15 -12.64 0.73 -5.73
C ALA A 15 -12.07 -0.47 -4.95
N TYR A 16 -12.21 -1.70 -5.50
CA TYR A 16 -11.57 -2.90 -4.97
C TYR A 16 -10.05 -2.97 -5.24
N ASP A 17 -9.52 -2.08 -6.08
CA ASP A 17 -8.10 -1.94 -6.34
C ASP A 17 -7.51 -0.84 -5.45
N VAL A 18 -6.74 -1.26 -4.43
CA VAL A 18 -6.18 -0.37 -3.42
C VAL A 18 -4.82 0.21 -3.80
N ALA A 19 -4.33 -0.02 -5.02
CA ALA A 19 -3.05 0.47 -5.51
C ALA A 19 -3.03 2.00 -5.81
N GLY A 20 -3.75 2.80 -5.02
CA GLY A 20 -3.72 4.27 -5.07
C GLY A 20 -2.60 4.86 -4.20
N PRO A 21 -2.17 6.11 -4.44
CA PRO A 21 -1.06 6.75 -3.72
C PRO A 21 -1.07 6.61 -2.18
N ASP A 22 -2.23 6.50 -1.51
CA ASP A 22 -2.30 6.49 -0.04
C ASP A 22 -3.36 5.59 0.66
N GLU A 23 -3.82 4.51 0.04
CA GLU A 23 -4.87 3.65 0.65
C GLU A 23 -4.36 2.67 1.73
N GLY A 24 -3.31 3.03 2.48
CA GLY A 24 -2.61 2.09 3.35
C GLY A 24 -1.99 2.64 4.64
N GLY A 25 -2.56 3.68 5.28
CA GLY A 25 -1.94 4.18 6.52
C GLY A 25 -2.66 5.25 7.33
N CYS A 26 -3.75 5.83 6.83
CA CYS A 26 -4.47 6.89 7.53
C CYS A 26 -5.98 6.78 7.27
N SER A 27 -6.75 6.27 8.22
CA SER A 27 -8.14 6.72 8.38
C SER A 27 -8.52 6.85 9.85
N GLY A 28 -7.76 7.70 10.55
CA GLY A 28 -8.31 8.55 11.59
C GLY A 28 -8.69 9.90 10.98
N ARG A 29 -9.98 10.09 10.69
CA ARG A 29 -10.67 11.27 10.11
C ARG A 29 -10.77 11.37 8.57
N ARG A 30 -12.04 11.49 8.17
CA ARG A 30 -12.66 11.75 6.86
C ARG A 30 -12.55 10.58 5.87
N GLN A 31 -13.62 9.78 5.87
CA GLN A 31 -14.17 9.17 4.67
C GLN A 31 -13.84 10.06 3.47
N LEU A 32 -13.02 9.55 2.55
CA LEU A 32 -12.63 10.28 1.35
C LEU A 32 -13.94 10.75 0.69
N ALA A 33 -14.14 12.06 0.60
CA ALA A 33 -15.33 12.58 -0.05
C ALA A 33 -15.28 12.15 -1.51
N ARG A 34 -16.13 11.19 -1.89
CA ARG A 34 -16.38 10.87 -3.29
C ARG A 34 -17.06 12.10 -3.88
N ILE A 35 -16.38 12.78 -4.80
CA ILE A 35 -16.98 13.84 -5.61
C ILE A 35 -17.24 13.19 -6.96
N GLY A 36 -18.40 12.55 -7.11
CA GLY A 36 -18.67 11.65 -8.23
C GLY A 36 -17.73 10.43 -8.23
N ALA A 37 -17.22 10.05 -9.40
CA ALA A 37 -16.31 8.93 -9.60
C ALA A 37 -14.87 9.15 -9.07
N ALA A 38 -14.47 10.39 -8.74
CA ALA A 38 -13.12 10.70 -8.28
C ALA A 38 -12.98 10.61 -6.74
N THR A 39 -11.88 10.01 -6.31
CA THR A 39 -11.50 9.86 -4.90
C THR A 39 -10.37 10.83 -4.58
N THR A 40 -10.48 11.58 -3.48
CA THR A 40 -9.34 12.38 -3.00
C THR A 40 -8.28 11.44 -2.43
N VAL A 41 -7.09 11.41 -3.00
CA VAL A 41 -5.90 10.73 -2.47
C VAL A 41 -4.89 11.78 -2.04
N VAL A 42 -3.87 11.39 -1.29
CA VAL A 42 -2.73 12.27 -1.03
C VAL A 42 -1.57 11.85 -1.94
N ALA A 43 -0.89 12.81 -2.53
CA ALA A 43 0.30 12.60 -3.36
C ALA A 43 1.46 13.36 -2.69
N GLY A 44 2.27 12.64 -1.91
CA GLY A 44 3.24 13.24 -1.00
C GLY A 44 2.54 13.97 0.15
N ASN A 45 2.56 15.30 0.16
CA ASN A 45 1.89 16.13 1.17
C ASN A 45 0.71 16.94 0.63
N ARG A 46 0.27 16.69 -0.61
CA ARG A 46 -0.81 17.46 -1.26
C ARG A 46 -2.00 16.55 -1.57
N PRO A 47 -3.23 16.94 -1.19
CA PRO A 47 -4.42 16.21 -1.64
C PRO A 47 -4.60 16.38 -3.16
N MET A 48 -5.00 15.29 -3.82
CA MET A 48 -5.22 15.19 -5.25
C MET A 48 -6.54 14.45 -5.51
N LYS A 49 -7.35 14.90 -6.46
CA LYS A 49 -8.53 14.14 -6.92
C LYS A 49 -8.09 13.09 -7.95
N LEU A 50 -8.09 11.81 -7.60
CA LEU A 50 -7.74 10.70 -8.47
C LEU A 50 -9.00 10.02 -8.99
N LEU A 51 -9.17 9.98 -10.31
CA LEU A 51 -10.15 9.08 -10.91
C LEU A 51 -9.53 7.68 -10.99
N LYS A 52 -10.11 6.71 -10.26
CA LYS A 52 -9.83 5.29 -10.44
C LYS A 52 -10.92 4.69 -11.30
N VAL A 53 -10.57 4.09 -12.43
CA VAL A 53 -11.57 3.56 -13.36
C VAL A 53 -11.04 2.35 -14.11
N LEU A 54 -11.94 1.39 -14.39
CA LEU A 54 -11.66 0.30 -15.32
C LEU A 54 -11.92 0.75 -16.77
N GLN A 55 -11.13 0.27 -17.73
CA GLN A 55 -11.47 0.33 -19.15
C GLN A 55 -12.69 -0.56 -19.45
N THR A 56 -12.74 -1.73 -18.81
CA THR A 56 -13.90 -2.63 -18.79
C THR A 56 -13.91 -3.45 -17.51
N ASN A 57 -15.10 -3.81 -17.00
CA ASN A 57 -15.24 -4.76 -15.89
C ASN A 57 -15.47 -6.21 -16.36
N ALA A 58 -15.47 -6.47 -17.68
CA ALA A 58 -15.50 -7.82 -18.22
C ALA A 58 -14.14 -8.50 -18.02
N CYS A 59 -14.16 -9.69 -17.42
CA CYS A 59 -12.95 -10.45 -17.11
C CYS A 59 -13.14 -11.94 -17.37
N THR A 60 -12.13 -12.60 -17.92
CA THR A 60 -12.06 -14.05 -18.09
C THR A 60 -11.50 -14.78 -16.87
N GLN A 61 -10.98 -14.04 -15.89
CA GLN A 61 -10.38 -14.60 -14.68
C GLN A 61 -11.45 -15.05 -13.68
N ASP A 62 -11.11 -16.05 -12.87
CA ASP A 62 -12.04 -16.73 -11.96
C ASP A 62 -11.91 -16.31 -10.48
N CYS A 63 -11.14 -15.25 -10.19
CA CYS A 63 -10.79 -14.82 -8.84
C CYS A 63 -11.97 -14.86 -7.87
N ALA A 64 -11.88 -15.71 -6.86
CA ALA A 64 -12.97 -16.08 -5.96
C ALA A 64 -13.47 -14.94 -5.06
N TYR A 65 -12.69 -13.86 -4.94
CA TYR A 65 -13.05 -12.66 -4.17
C TYR A 65 -13.62 -11.52 -5.03
N CYS A 66 -13.58 -11.63 -6.36
CA CYS A 66 -13.73 -10.46 -7.23
C CYS A 66 -15.15 -10.37 -7.83
N PRO A 67 -15.85 -9.22 -7.74
CA PRO A 67 -17.16 -9.01 -8.39
C PRO A 67 -17.08 -9.02 -9.92
N ASN A 68 -15.88 -8.85 -10.48
CA ASN A 68 -15.63 -8.82 -11.91
C ASN A 68 -15.26 -10.19 -12.48
N ARG A 69 -15.20 -11.25 -11.66
CA ARG A 69 -14.87 -12.61 -12.12
C ARG A 69 -15.82 -13.07 -13.22
N ALA A 70 -15.33 -13.93 -14.10
CA ALA A 70 -16.04 -14.38 -15.31
C ALA A 70 -17.46 -14.87 -15.04
N ALA A 71 -17.61 -15.74 -14.02
CA ALA A 71 -18.88 -16.38 -13.66
C ALA A 71 -19.85 -15.49 -12.85
N HIS A 72 -19.46 -14.27 -12.48
CA HIS A 72 -20.34 -13.38 -11.70
C HIS A 72 -21.36 -12.70 -12.62
N GLY A 73 -22.63 -12.64 -12.20
CA GLY A 73 -23.74 -12.06 -12.98
C GLY A 73 -23.77 -10.52 -13.03
N SER A 74 -22.64 -9.85 -12.78
CA SER A 74 -22.58 -8.39 -12.81
C SER A 74 -22.64 -7.86 -14.24
N ARG A 75 -23.31 -6.70 -14.41
CA ARG A 75 -23.46 -6.08 -15.73
C ARG A 75 -22.10 -5.70 -16.31
N ARG A 76 -21.78 -6.26 -17.47
CA ARG A 76 -20.54 -5.95 -18.19
C ARG A 76 -20.62 -4.60 -18.89
N THR A 77 -19.61 -3.78 -18.65
CA THR A 77 -19.50 -2.41 -19.15
C THR A 77 -18.08 -2.19 -19.67
N ALA A 78 -17.97 -1.50 -20.80
CA ALA A 78 -16.69 -1.11 -21.38
C ALA A 78 -16.76 0.34 -21.89
N LEU A 79 -15.65 1.05 -21.76
CA LEU A 79 -15.41 2.35 -22.36
C LEU A 79 -14.52 2.18 -23.59
N GLN A 80 -14.79 2.92 -24.66
CA GLN A 80 -13.83 3.04 -25.75
C GLN A 80 -12.67 3.98 -25.35
N PRO A 81 -11.46 3.80 -25.92
CA PRO A 81 -10.32 4.66 -25.58
C PRO A 81 -10.57 6.16 -25.81
N ASP A 82 -11.21 6.52 -26.92
CA ASP A 82 -11.55 7.92 -27.23
C ASP A 82 -12.61 8.48 -26.28
N GLU A 83 -13.59 7.65 -25.92
CA GLU A 83 -14.68 7.98 -25.01
C GLU A 83 -14.13 8.30 -23.61
N LEU A 84 -13.25 7.45 -23.09
CA LEU A 84 -12.62 7.64 -21.78
C LEU A 84 -11.64 8.82 -21.80
N ALA A 85 -10.76 8.92 -22.79
CA ALA A 85 -9.77 10.00 -22.86
C ALA A 85 -10.44 11.38 -22.96
N ARG A 86 -11.48 11.51 -23.80
CA ARG A 86 -12.27 12.75 -23.94
C ARG A 86 -12.92 13.16 -22.62
N THR A 87 -13.55 12.21 -21.95
CA THR A 87 -14.29 12.50 -20.72
C THR A 87 -13.33 12.82 -19.57
N TYR A 88 -12.20 12.11 -19.48
CA TYR A 88 -11.18 12.41 -18.49
C TYR A 88 -10.56 13.79 -18.70
N ASP A 89 -10.24 14.19 -19.94
CA ASP A 89 -9.73 15.55 -20.21
C ASP A 89 -10.73 16.63 -19.79
N ALA A 90 -12.03 16.43 -20.05
CA ALA A 90 -13.08 17.33 -19.57
C ALA A 90 -13.11 17.43 -18.04
N MET A 91 -13.02 16.31 -17.32
CA MET A 91 -12.94 16.27 -15.85
C MET A 91 -11.67 16.97 -15.33
N TYR A 92 -10.54 16.77 -16.01
CA TYR A 92 -9.27 17.40 -15.67
C TYR A 92 -9.33 18.92 -15.81
N ARG A 93 -9.83 19.42 -16.95
CA ARG A 93 -9.98 20.86 -17.22
C ARG A 93 -10.98 21.52 -16.27
N ALA A 94 -12.02 20.79 -15.85
CA ALA A 94 -12.99 21.24 -14.85
C ALA A 94 -12.46 21.17 -13.40
N GLY A 95 -11.26 20.61 -13.16
CA GLY A 95 -10.70 20.44 -11.82
C GLY A 95 -11.44 19.42 -10.95
N SER A 96 -12.28 18.57 -11.54
CA SER A 96 -12.97 17.47 -10.85
C SER A 96 -12.11 16.21 -10.75
N ALA A 97 -11.12 16.05 -11.63
CA ALA A 97 -10.03 15.08 -11.51
C ALA A 97 -8.67 15.75 -11.74
N GLN A 98 -7.61 15.21 -11.15
CA GLN A 98 -6.22 15.70 -11.23
C GLN A 98 -5.22 14.59 -11.53
N GLY A 99 -5.59 13.33 -11.25
CA GLY A 99 -4.84 12.14 -11.60
C GLY A 99 -5.75 11.07 -12.20
N LEU A 100 -5.18 10.12 -12.94
CA LEU A 100 -5.88 8.95 -13.47
C LEU A 100 -5.17 7.67 -13.02
N PHE A 101 -5.93 6.75 -12.43
CA PHE A 101 -5.57 5.35 -12.27
C PHE A 101 -6.44 4.55 -13.22
N LEU A 102 -5.82 3.98 -14.25
CA LEU A 102 -6.49 3.18 -15.26
C LEU A 102 -6.09 1.72 -15.11
N THR A 103 -7.10 0.87 -15.01
CA THR A 103 -6.99 -0.58 -14.95
C THR A 103 -8.02 -1.21 -15.88
N SER A 104 -8.10 -2.53 -15.95
CA SER A 104 -9.10 -3.23 -16.76
C SER A 104 -9.31 -4.65 -16.26
N GLY A 105 -10.51 -5.18 -16.49
CA GLY A 105 -10.73 -6.62 -16.61
C GLY A 105 -10.10 -7.17 -17.90
N ILE A 106 -9.95 -8.49 -17.97
CA ILE A 106 -9.40 -9.18 -19.14
C ILE A 106 -10.57 -9.70 -19.99
N ALA A 107 -11.08 -8.88 -20.91
CA ALA A 107 -12.16 -9.28 -21.82
C ALA A 107 -11.58 -10.05 -23.02
N GLY A 108 -11.35 -11.35 -22.85
CA GLY A 108 -10.73 -12.21 -23.87
C GLY A 108 -9.22 -12.30 -23.71
N ARG A 109 -8.45 -11.76 -24.67
CA ARG A 109 -6.97 -11.80 -24.63
C ARG A 109 -6.41 -10.66 -23.77
N PRO A 110 -5.48 -10.92 -22.84
CA PRO A 110 -4.84 -9.87 -22.03
C PRO A 110 -4.21 -8.73 -22.82
N ALA A 111 -3.60 -9.04 -23.98
CA ALA A 111 -3.02 -8.04 -24.87
C ALA A 111 -4.05 -6.99 -25.31
N ALA A 112 -5.25 -7.41 -25.70
CA ALA A 112 -6.30 -6.48 -26.13
C ALA A 112 -6.76 -5.52 -25.01
N GLY A 113 -6.76 -6.00 -23.75
CA GLY A 113 -7.04 -5.14 -22.60
C GLY A 113 -5.95 -4.08 -22.39
N MET A 114 -4.68 -4.47 -22.53
CA MET A 114 -3.56 -3.52 -22.48
C MET A 114 -3.57 -2.56 -23.66
N ASP A 115 -3.85 -3.02 -24.88
CA ASP A 115 -3.94 -2.19 -26.08
C ASP A 115 -4.97 -1.07 -25.89
N ALA A 116 -6.15 -1.39 -25.36
CA ALA A 116 -7.18 -0.39 -25.08
C ALA A 116 -6.75 0.64 -24.01
N MET A 117 -6.11 0.18 -22.93
CA MET A 117 -5.59 1.07 -21.90
C MET A 117 -4.47 1.98 -22.42
N LEU A 118 -3.56 1.44 -23.23
CA LEU A 118 -2.47 2.19 -23.84
C LEU A 118 -3.01 3.21 -24.84
N ALA A 119 -3.99 2.85 -25.68
CA ALA A 119 -4.64 3.78 -26.59
C ALA A 119 -5.28 4.97 -25.84
N THR A 120 -5.93 4.72 -24.69
CA THR A 120 -6.44 5.80 -23.83
C THR A 120 -5.30 6.71 -23.35
N ALA A 121 -4.21 6.12 -22.84
CA ALA A 121 -3.05 6.87 -22.35
C ALA A 121 -2.36 7.69 -23.45
N GLU A 122 -2.24 7.15 -24.66
CA GLU A 122 -1.66 7.82 -25.83
C GLU A 122 -2.50 9.01 -26.28
N LEU A 123 -3.83 8.87 -26.33
CA LEU A 123 -4.73 9.98 -26.60
C LEU A 123 -4.57 11.09 -25.55
N LEU A 124 -4.46 10.72 -24.27
CA LEU A 124 -4.24 11.68 -23.20
C LEU A 124 -2.91 12.43 -23.36
N ARG A 125 -1.79 11.72 -23.61
CA ARG A 125 -0.46 12.36 -23.74
C ARG A 125 -0.29 13.13 -25.04
N GLY A 126 -0.83 12.63 -26.15
CA GLY A 126 -0.68 13.20 -27.49
C GLY A 126 -1.75 14.24 -27.82
N ARG A 127 -3.01 13.80 -27.94
CA ARG A 127 -4.13 14.64 -28.41
C ARG A 127 -4.56 15.68 -27.37
N TYR A 128 -4.76 15.25 -26.12
CA TYR A 128 -5.24 16.13 -25.05
C TYR A 128 -4.10 16.84 -24.31
N GLN A 129 -2.86 16.43 -24.57
CA GLN A 129 -1.64 16.97 -23.95
C GLN A 129 -1.68 16.95 -22.41
N TYR A 130 -2.38 16.00 -21.82
CA TYR A 130 -2.46 15.80 -20.37
C TYR A 130 -1.09 15.45 -19.80
N ARG A 131 -0.59 16.28 -18.88
CA ARG A 131 0.73 16.11 -18.21
C ARG A 131 0.61 15.77 -16.72
N GLY A 132 -0.60 15.56 -16.21
CA GLY A 132 -0.80 15.16 -14.81
C GLY A 132 -0.45 13.70 -14.53
N TYR A 133 -0.70 13.28 -13.30
CA TYR A 133 -0.40 11.94 -12.79
C TYR A 133 -1.19 10.86 -13.54
N LEU A 134 -0.49 9.88 -14.10
CA LEU A 134 -1.06 8.71 -14.75
C LEU A 134 -0.49 7.43 -14.13
N HIS A 135 -1.37 6.56 -13.65
CA HIS A 135 -1.06 5.24 -13.16
C HIS A 135 -1.73 4.20 -14.05
N LEU A 136 -0.93 3.32 -14.67
CA LEU A 136 -1.44 2.21 -15.48
C LEU A 136 -1.22 0.86 -14.78
N LYS A 137 -2.29 0.07 -14.64
CA LYS A 137 -2.16 -1.32 -14.20
C LYS A 137 -1.68 -2.20 -15.36
N ILE A 138 -0.63 -2.98 -15.15
CA ILE A 138 -0.16 -4.01 -16.05
C ILE A 138 -1.03 -5.25 -15.84
N LEU A 139 -1.69 -5.70 -16.91
CA LEU A 139 -2.53 -6.89 -16.87
C LEU A 139 -1.67 -8.17 -16.97
N PRO A 140 -1.92 -9.18 -16.12
CA PRO A 140 -1.29 -10.49 -16.27
C PRO A 140 -1.51 -11.05 -17.68
N GLY A 141 -0.46 -11.61 -18.28
CA GLY A 141 -0.49 -12.16 -19.64
C GLY A 141 -0.22 -11.16 -20.76
N CYS A 142 0.02 -9.88 -20.46
CA CYS A 142 0.51 -8.93 -21.48
C CYS A 142 1.94 -9.27 -21.94
N GLN A 143 2.36 -8.70 -23.08
CA GLN A 143 3.72 -8.86 -23.60
C GLN A 143 4.65 -7.74 -23.10
N ARG A 144 5.97 -7.95 -23.17
CA ARG A 144 7.00 -6.98 -22.75
C ARG A 144 6.85 -5.61 -23.41
N ALA A 145 6.51 -5.55 -24.69
CA ALA A 145 6.28 -4.30 -25.41
C ALA A 145 5.14 -3.45 -24.81
N HIS A 146 4.10 -4.08 -24.24
CA HIS A 146 3.04 -3.35 -23.53
C HIS A 146 3.56 -2.73 -22.23
N VAL A 147 4.43 -3.45 -21.51
CA VAL A 147 5.04 -2.96 -20.26
C VAL A 147 5.94 -1.78 -20.55
N GLU A 148 6.81 -1.91 -21.56
CA GLU A 148 7.65 -0.82 -22.03
C GLU A 148 6.82 0.40 -22.37
N ARG A 149 5.82 0.26 -23.25
CA ARG A 149 4.96 1.37 -23.67
C ARG A 149 4.18 2.00 -22.51
N ALA A 150 3.67 1.18 -21.58
CA ALA A 150 3.01 1.68 -20.38
C ALA A 150 3.96 2.54 -19.54
N MET A 151 5.22 2.13 -19.39
CA MET A 151 6.22 2.88 -18.63
C MET A 151 6.64 4.19 -19.30
N GLU A 152 6.56 4.30 -20.62
CA GLU A 152 6.81 5.57 -21.32
C GLU A 152 5.71 6.61 -21.07
N LEU A 153 4.47 6.15 -20.90
CA LEU A 153 3.29 7.00 -20.80
C LEU A 153 2.95 7.35 -19.34
N ALA A 154 3.19 6.42 -18.41
CA ALA A 154 2.75 6.51 -17.03
C ALA A 154 3.80 7.10 -16.08
N ASP A 155 3.33 7.73 -15.01
CA ASP A 155 4.17 8.13 -13.87
C ASP A 155 4.42 6.94 -12.93
N ARG A 156 3.43 6.02 -12.83
CA ARG A 156 3.49 4.77 -12.06
C ARG A 156 2.87 3.61 -12.84
N VAL A 157 3.40 2.41 -12.64
CA VAL A 157 2.72 1.18 -13.06
C VAL A 157 2.47 0.26 -11.86
N SER A 158 1.45 -0.61 -11.93
CA SER A 158 1.26 -1.65 -10.91
C SER A 158 0.88 -2.98 -11.51
N ILE A 159 1.21 -4.06 -10.83
CA ILE A 159 0.72 -5.40 -11.12
C ILE A 159 0.47 -6.11 -9.81
N ASN A 160 -0.69 -6.74 -9.68
CA ASN A 160 -1.02 -7.38 -8.43
C ASN A 160 -0.53 -8.84 -8.42
N LEU A 161 -0.02 -9.28 -7.26
CA LEU A 161 0.32 -10.67 -7.01
C LEU A 161 -0.84 -11.45 -6.37
N GLU A 162 -1.74 -10.75 -5.69
CA GLU A 162 -2.90 -11.25 -4.94
C GLU A 162 -2.54 -12.08 -3.70
N ALA A 163 -1.52 -12.92 -3.77
CA ALA A 163 -1.07 -13.80 -2.70
C ALA A 163 0.46 -13.93 -2.68
N PRO A 164 1.07 -14.28 -1.53
CA PRO A 164 2.53 -14.38 -1.42
C PRO A 164 3.11 -15.70 -1.94
N THR A 165 2.27 -16.74 -2.09
CA THR A 165 2.69 -18.09 -2.50
C THR A 165 1.72 -18.67 -3.52
N GLU A 166 2.20 -19.56 -4.40
CA GLU A 166 1.35 -20.23 -5.41
C GLU A 166 0.25 -21.06 -4.76
N ALA A 167 0.52 -21.66 -3.60
CA ALA A 167 -0.48 -22.40 -2.83
C ALA A 167 -1.63 -21.49 -2.37
N SER A 168 -1.32 -20.29 -1.87
CA SER A 168 -2.31 -19.30 -1.48
C SER A 168 -3.04 -18.71 -2.69
N LEU A 169 -2.34 -18.45 -3.80
CA LEU A 169 -2.95 -17.96 -5.03
C LEU A 169 -3.96 -18.96 -5.61
N ARG A 170 -3.66 -20.27 -5.60
CA ARG A 170 -4.57 -21.32 -6.08
C ARG A 170 -5.89 -21.38 -5.30
N ARG A 171 -5.90 -20.97 -4.03
CA ARG A 171 -7.14 -20.84 -3.25
C ARG A 171 -7.99 -19.66 -3.70
N LEU A 172 -7.38 -18.65 -4.33
CA LEU A 172 -8.06 -17.46 -4.84
C LEU A 172 -8.48 -17.58 -6.30
N SER A 173 -7.74 -18.32 -7.13
CA SER A 173 -7.97 -18.35 -8.58
C SER A 173 -7.29 -19.57 -9.20
N SER A 174 -8.00 -20.30 -10.05
CA SER A 174 -7.41 -21.39 -10.85
C SER A 174 -6.75 -20.89 -12.13
N THR A 175 -7.07 -19.67 -12.56
CA THR A 175 -6.61 -19.08 -13.84
C THR A 175 -5.37 -18.21 -13.73
N LYS A 176 -4.93 -17.87 -12.50
CA LYS A 176 -3.74 -17.04 -12.23
C LYS A 176 -2.57 -17.86 -11.72
N THR A 177 -1.36 -17.41 -12.06
CA THR A 177 -0.09 -17.93 -11.51
C THR A 177 0.81 -16.77 -11.08
N LEU A 178 1.59 -16.97 -10.02
CA LEU A 178 2.60 -15.98 -9.61
C LEU A 178 3.70 -15.89 -10.66
N ALA A 179 4.08 -16.99 -11.31
CA ALA A 179 5.06 -16.98 -12.40
C ALA A 179 4.72 -15.94 -13.48
N ASN A 180 3.44 -15.84 -13.88
CA ASN A 180 3.02 -14.86 -14.87
C ASN A 180 3.22 -13.43 -14.37
N ALA A 181 2.79 -13.11 -13.14
CA ALA A 181 2.94 -11.77 -12.59
C ALA A 181 4.42 -11.42 -12.33
N MET A 182 5.21 -12.36 -11.81
CA MET A 182 6.63 -12.20 -11.53
C MET A 182 7.46 -11.97 -12.79
N GLU A 183 7.10 -12.60 -13.91
CA GLU A 183 7.71 -12.32 -15.21
C GLU A 183 7.55 -10.85 -15.61
N ARG A 184 6.33 -10.29 -15.48
CA ARG A 184 6.08 -8.86 -15.78
C ARG A 184 6.81 -7.95 -14.79
N ILE A 185 6.85 -8.31 -13.51
CA ILE A 185 7.64 -7.57 -12.49
C ILE A 185 9.12 -7.56 -12.88
N GLY A 186 9.66 -8.68 -13.35
CA GLY A 186 11.02 -8.77 -13.88
C GLY A 186 11.25 -7.82 -15.05
N TRP A 187 10.33 -7.77 -16.01
CA TRP A 187 10.40 -6.81 -17.12
C TRP A 187 10.36 -5.36 -16.64
N ILE A 188 9.46 -5.02 -15.71
CA ILE A 188 9.37 -3.67 -15.13
C ILE A 188 10.69 -3.32 -14.44
N ARG A 189 11.26 -4.21 -13.63
CA ARG A 189 12.55 -4.01 -12.96
C ARG A 189 13.65 -3.72 -13.97
N ASP A 190 13.76 -4.54 -15.01
CA ASP A 190 14.83 -4.42 -16.01
C ASP A 190 14.71 -3.09 -16.76
N LEU A 191 13.50 -2.74 -17.22
CA LEU A 191 13.23 -1.47 -17.88
C LEU A 191 13.43 -0.26 -16.94
N ALA A 192 13.09 -0.40 -15.65
CA ALA A 192 13.21 0.69 -14.68
C ALA A 192 14.67 0.99 -14.29
N ARG A 193 15.61 0.07 -14.53
CA ARG A 193 17.06 0.33 -14.40
C ARG A 193 17.57 1.27 -15.47
N GLU A 194 17.03 1.16 -16.68
CA GLU A 194 17.39 2.02 -17.81
C GLU A 194 16.61 3.34 -17.78
N ARG A 195 15.30 3.25 -17.51
CA ARG A 195 14.35 4.38 -17.53
C ARG A 195 13.44 4.32 -16.30
N PRO A 196 13.88 4.91 -15.16
CA PRO A 196 13.10 4.91 -13.94
C PRO A 196 11.75 5.61 -14.10
N LEU A 197 10.70 5.00 -13.56
CA LEU A 197 9.39 5.65 -13.42
C LEU A 197 9.45 6.74 -12.35
N ARG A 198 8.82 7.89 -12.63
CA ARG A 198 8.76 9.03 -11.70
C ARG A 198 8.21 8.66 -10.33
N SER A 199 7.21 7.78 -10.30
CA SER A 199 6.54 7.32 -9.08
C SER A 199 6.75 5.81 -8.83
N GLY A 200 7.69 5.18 -9.53
CA GLY A 200 8.01 3.76 -9.36
C GLY A 200 6.89 2.81 -9.77
N PHE A 201 6.94 1.59 -9.27
CA PHE A 201 5.94 0.56 -9.49
C PHE A 201 5.58 -0.19 -8.20
N THR A 202 4.37 -0.75 -8.19
CA THR A 202 3.77 -1.32 -6.98
C THR A 202 3.06 -2.64 -7.22
N THR A 203 2.84 -3.38 -6.14
CA THR A 203 1.99 -4.59 -6.13
C THR A 203 0.89 -4.50 -5.09
N GLN A 204 -0.05 -5.43 -5.15
CA GLN A 204 -1.12 -5.58 -4.16
C GLN A 204 -1.35 -7.05 -3.84
N PHE A 205 -1.70 -7.30 -2.59
CA PHE A 205 -2.17 -8.57 -2.05
C PHE A 205 -3.61 -8.45 -1.56
N VAL A 206 -4.37 -9.55 -1.64
CA VAL A 206 -5.66 -9.75 -0.99
C VAL A 206 -5.41 -10.56 0.27
N VAL A 207 -5.46 -9.89 1.41
CA VAL A 207 -5.15 -10.46 2.72
C VAL A 207 -6.37 -11.20 3.25
N GLY A 208 -6.19 -12.42 3.75
CA GLY A 208 -7.21 -13.26 4.38
C GLY A 208 -7.51 -14.56 3.64
N PRO A 209 -8.21 -14.49 2.50
CA PRO A 209 -8.90 -15.63 1.90
C PRO A 209 -7.95 -16.62 1.26
N GLY A 210 -6.70 -16.20 1.02
CA GLY A 210 -5.64 -17.05 0.54
C GLY A 210 -5.07 -17.95 1.64
N GLY A 211 -5.51 -17.84 2.91
CA GLY A 211 -4.98 -18.61 4.03
C GLY A 211 -3.50 -18.31 4.32
N GLU A 212 -3.00 -17.20 3.81
CA GLU A 212 -1.59 -16.81 3.95
C GLU A 212 -1.31 -16.21 5.33
N THR A 213 -0.10 -16.43 5.83
CA THR A 213 0.40 -15.86 7.09
C THR A 213 0.95 -14.46 6.88
N ASP A 214 1.09 -13.70 7.97
CA ASP A 214 1.68 -12.35 7.88
C ASP A 214 3.20 -12.44 7.59
N LEU A 215 3.84 -13.50 8.07
CA LEU A 215 5.23 -13.83 7.76
C LEU A 215 5.45 -14.09 6.27
N GLU A 216 4.61 -14.90 5.61
CA GLU A 216 4.71 -15.14 4.17
C GLU A 216 4.55 -13.85 3.37
N LEU A 217 3.54 -13.03 3.71
CA LEU A 217 3.31 -11.73 3.09
C LEU A 217 4.55 -10.83 3.22
N LEU A 218 5.08 -10.65 4.44
CA LEU A 218 6.18 -9.73 4.68
C LEU A 218 7.52 -10.23 4.16
N ARG A 219 7.75 -11.55 4.11
CA ARG A 219 8.91 -12.13 3.41
C ARG A 219 8.84 -11.86 1.92
N CYS A 220 7.69 -12.11 1.29
CA CYS A 220 7.46 -11.82 -0.12
C CYS A 220 7.71 -10.33 -0.42
N VAL A 221 7.09 -9.44 0.35
CA VAL A 221 7.24 -7.98 0.20
C VAL A 221 8.69 -7.52 0.38
N SER A 222 9.39 -8.03 1.40
CA SER A 222 10.80 -7.72 1.63
C SER A 222 11.69 -8.12 0.45
N ALA A 223 11.45 -9.30 -0.13
CA ALA A 223 12.15 -9.75 -1.34
C ALA A 223 11.84 -8.86 -2.55
N LEU A 224 10.58 -8.48 -2.77
CA LEU A 224 10.20 -7.58 -3.87
C LEU A 224 10.87 -6.21 -3.77
N TYR A 225 11.03 -5.66 -2.56
CA TYR A 225 11.75 -4.40 -2.39
C TYR A 225 13.24 -4.55 -2.67
N ARG A 226 13.88 -5.58 -2.10
CA ARG A 226 15.34 -5.76 -2.20
C ARG A 226 15.79 -6.22 -3.59
N GLU A 227 15.07 -7.15 -4.19
CA GLU A 227 15.49 -7.85 -5.40
C GLU A 227 14.87 -7.25 -6.67
N MET A 228 13.65 -6.74 -6.57
CA MET A 228 12.95 -6.14 -7.71
C MET A 228 13.02 -4.61 -7.71
N GLY A 229 13.40 -3.96 -6.60
CA GLY A 229 13.40 -2.49 -6.52
C GLY A 229 12.00 -1.89 -6.50
N MET A 230 11.00 -2.68 -6.07
CA MET A 230 9.62 -2.24 -5.97
C MET A 230 9.47 -1.18 -4.87
N GLN A 231 8.62 -0.18 -5.11
CA GLN A 231 8.52 0.98 -4.23
C GLN A 231 7.51 0.78 -3.10
N ARG A 232 6.45 0.00 -3.34
CA ARG A 232 5.38 -0.22 -2.37
C ARG A 232 4.55 -1.47 -2.69
N ALA A 233 4.17 -2.19 -1.65
CA ALA A 233 3.10 -3.19 -1.66
C ALA A 233 1.86 -2.66 -0.94
N TYR A 234 0.69 -3.04 -1.43
CA TYR A 234 -0.60 -2.75 -0.81
C TYR A 234 -1.23 -4.01 -0.25
N PHE A 235 -1.77 -3.90 0.97
CA PHE A 235 -2.49 -4.96 1.64
C PHE A 235 -3.98 -4.62 1.60
N SER A 236 -4.73 -5.29 0.73
CA SER A 236 -6.18 -5.17 0.68
C SER A 236 -6.79 -6.18 1.63
N GLY A 237 -7.35 -5.75 2.75
CA GLY A 237 -8.15 -6.64 3.60
C GLY A 237 -9.32 -7.21 2.79
N PHE A 238 -9.49 -8.52 2.79
CA PHE A 238 -10.61 -9.14 2.11
C PHE A 238 -11.95 -8.73 2.72
N VAL A 239 -12.90 -8.43 1.85
CA VAL A 239 -14.30 -8.20 2.19
C VAL A 239 -15.13 -9.12 1.31
N PRO A 240 -16.05 -9.91 1.89
CA PRO A 240 -16.94 -10.78 1.13
C PRO A 240 -17.80 -9.98 0.17
N VAL A 241 -18.00 -10.55 -1.02
CA VAL A 241 -18.81 -9.95 -2.07
C VAL A 241 -19.93 -10.93 -2.41
N PRO A 242 -21.21 -10.51 -2.33
CA PRO A 242 -22.34 -11.37 -2.69
C PRO A 242 -22.20 -11.95 -4.11
N GLY A 243 -22.56 -13.21 -4.29
CA GLY A 243 -22.47 -13.92 -5.57
C GLY A 243 -21.05 -14.36 -5.95
N THR A 244 -20.07 -14.25 -5.04
CA THR A 244 -18.72 -14.79 -5.22
C THR A 244 -18.51 -16.04 -4.37
N PRO A 245 -17.60 -16.97 -4.74
CA PRO A 245 -17.36 -18.19 -3.97
C PRO A 245 -16.92 -17.97 -2.52
N LEU A 246 -16.51 -16.75 -2.17
CA LEU A 246 -16.09 -16.37 -0.83
C LEU A 246 -17.12 -15.49 -0.11
N GLU A 247 -18.36 -15.41 -0.59
CA GLU A 247 -19.40 -14.56 0.00
C GLU A 247 -19.71 -14.88 1.47
N ASP A 248 -19.60 -16.15 1.87
CA ASP A 248 -19.85 -16.62 3.24
C ASP A 248 -18.59 -16.63 4.12
N CYS A 249 -17.42 -16.25 3.59
CA CYS A 249 -16.21 -16.16 4.39
C CYS A 249 -16.24 -14.94 5.31
N SER A 250 -15.52 -14.99 6.44
CA SER A 250 -15.36 -13.80 7.28
C SER A 250 -14.47 -12.74 6.62
N PRO A 251 -14.78 -11.44 6.76
CA PRO A 251 -13.89 -10.39 6.29
C PRO A 251 -12.57 -10.41 7.07
N THR A 252 -11.51 -9.91 6.46
CA THR A 252 -10.24 -9.73 7.15
C THR A 252 -10.37 -8.65 8.23
N PRO A 253 -9.95 -8.93 9.48
CA PRO A 253 -9.98 -7.93 10.53
C PRO A 253 -9.19 -6.67 10.13
N PRO A 254 -9.75 -5.45 10.28
CA PRO A 254 -9.04 -4.21 9.98
C PRO A 254 -7.72 -4.08 10.76
N SER A 255 -7.66 -4.65 11.97
CA SER A 255 -6.44 -4.72 12.78
C SER A 255 -5.32 -5.47 12.06
N ARG A 256 -5.60 -6.60 11.40
CA ARG A 256 -4.59 -7.35 10.62
C ARG A 256 -4.01 -6.51 9.49
N GLN A 257 -4.87 -5.84 8.71
CA GLN A 257 -4.44 -4.94 7.64
C GLN A 257 -3.57 -3.80 8.18
N ALA A 258 -3.97 -3.17 9.28
CA ALA A 258 -3.18 -2.11 9.93
C ALA A 258 -1.81 -2.60 10.41
N ARG A 259 -1.72 -3.82 10.98
CA ARG A 259 -0.45 -4.41 11.43
C ARG A 259 0.50 -4.71 10.27
N LEU A 260 -0.01 -5.21 9.15
CA LEU A 260 0.79 -5.43 7.94
C LEU A 260 1.38 -4.11 7.42
N TYR A 261 0.59 -3.04 7.34
CA TYR A 261 1.10 -1.73 6.93
C TYR A 261 2.12 -1.14 7.91
N GLN A 262 1.90 -1.30 9.21
CA GLN A 262 2.87 -0.88 10.22
C GLN A 262 4.18 -1.66 10.11
N ALA A 263 4.11 -2.98 9.92
CA ALA A 263 5.28 -3.82 9.73
C ALA A 263 6.03 -3.47 8.44
N ASP A 264 5.33 -3.30 7.31
CA ASP A 264 5.91 -2.81 6.05
C ASP A 264 6.66 -1.48 6.23
N PHE A 265 6.08 -0.56 7.01
CA PHE A 265 6.70 0.72 7.31
C PHE A 265 8.01 0.55 8.10
N LEU A 266 8.07 -0.39 9.05
CA LEU A 266 9.30 -0.73 9.78
C LEU A 266 10.38 -1.29 8.85
N LEU A 267 10.00 -2.17 7.92
CA LEU A 267 10.93 -2.74 6.94
C LEU A 267 11.52 -1.65 6.03
N ARG A 268 10.68 -0.75 5.52
CA ARG A 268 11.09 0.25 4.52
C ARG A 268 11.84 1.45 5.09
N PHE A 269 11.46 1.92 6.27
CA PHE A 269 11.92 3.22 6.78
C PHE A 269 12.67 3.15 8.10
N TYR A 270 12.62 2.02 8.81
CA TYR A 270 13.29 1.85 10.12
C TYR A 270 14.44 0.84 10.09
N GLY A 271 14.68 0.21 8.95
CA GLY A 271 15.76 -0.77 8.80
C GLY A 271 15.53 -2.06 9.58
N PHE A 272 14.26 -2.41 9.88
CA PHE A 272 13.94 -3.70 10.46
C PHE A 272 14.09 -4.80 9.42
N THR A 273 14.54 -5.98 9.83
CA THR A 273 14.42 -7.19 9.02
C THR A 273 13.13 -7.92 9.37
N VAL A 274 12.70 -8.84 8.49
CA VAL A 274 11.49 -9.63 8.74
C VAL A 274 11.66 -10.49 9.99
N ASP A 275 12.83 -11.09 10.20
CA ASP A 275 13.09 -11.95 11.37
C ASP A 275 13.15 -11.17 12.70
N GLU A 276 13.21 -9.84 12.67
CA GLU A 276 13.07 -9.02 13.87
C GLU A 276 11.61 -8.80 14.28
N LEU A 277 10.64 -9.06 13.41
CA LEU A 277 9.23 -8.77 13.67
C LEU A 277 8.59 -9.82 14.60
N PRO A 278 7.59 -9.44 15.41
CA PRO A 278 7.15 -10.22 16.54
C PRO A 278 6.05 -11.22 16.14
N PHE A 279 6.35 -12.18 15.26
CA PHE A 279 5.36 -13.19 14.85
C PHE A 279 5.07 -14.21 15.96
N ASP A 280 3.84 -14.72 15.99
CA ASP A 280 3.49 -15.89 16.80
C ASP A 280 3.96 -17.21 16.15
N GLY A 281 3.71 -18.35 16.81
CA GLY A 281 4.09 -19.67 16.31
C GLY A 281 3.39 -20.08 15.01
N ALA A 282 2.31 -19.39 14.61
CA ALA A 282 1.60 -19.60 13.35
C ALA A 282 2.00 -18.57 12.27
N GLY A 283 2.93 -17.66 12.55
CA GLY A 283 3.41 -16.66 11.59
C GLY A 283 2.53 -15.43 11.45
N HIS A 284 1.68 -15.12 12.46
CA HIS A 284 0.85 -13.93 12.47
C HIS A 284 1.41 -12.83 13.37
N LEU A 285 1.14 -11.57 13.00
CA LEU A 285 1.48 -10.41 13.82
C LEU A 285 0.46 -10.22 14.95
N PRO A 286 0.90 -9.84 16.17
CA PRO A 286 0.03 -9.49 17.29
C PRO A 286 -0.99 -8.43 16.90
N ARG A 287 -2.27 -8.67 17.18
CA ARG A 287 -3.35 -7.75 16.82
C ARG A 287 -3.45 -6.58 17.80
N GLY A 288 -3.29 -6.84 19.10
CA GLY A 288 -3.43 -5.84 20.16
C GLY A 288 -2.29 -4.82 20.28
N VAL A 289 -1.09 -5.14 19.79
CA VAL A 289 0.12 -4.34 20.05
C VAL A 289 0.77 -3.85 18.76
N ASP A 290 1.22 -2.59 18.75
CA ASP A 290 2.02 -2.03 17.66
C ASP A 290 3.29 -2.86 17.39
N PRO A 291 3.62 -3.22 16.14
CA PRO A 291 4.77 -4.08 15.85
C PRO A 291 6.08 -3.54 16.41
N LYS A 292 6.30 -2.21 16.38
CA LYS A 292 7.53 -1.62 16.90
C LYS A 292 7.63 -1.76 18.42
N LEU A 293 6.53 -1.51 19.10
CA LEU A 293 6.43 -1.71 20.55
C LEU A 293 6.55 -3.19 20.92
N ALA A 294 5.92 -4.09 20.17
CA ALA A 294 6.01 -5.53 20.40
C ALA A 294 7.46 -6.05 20.25
N VAL A 295 8.23 -5.54 19.27
CA VAL A 295 9.66 -5.84 19.19
C VAL A 295 10.42 -5.31 20.41
N ALA A 296 10.10 -4.11 20.89
CA ALA A 296 10.74 -3.55 22.08
C ALA A 296 10.44 -4.38 23.35
N VAL A 297 9.25 -4.97 23.44
CA VAL A 297 8.85 -5.86 24.55
C VAL A 297 9.56 -7.20 24.49
N ALA A 298 9.81 -7.71 23.28
CA ALA A 298 10.54 -8.95 23.04
C ALA A 298 12.04 -8.81 23.25
N LYS A 299 12.59 -7.60 23.12
CA LYS A 299 14.02 -7.27 23.26
C LYS A 299 14.27 -6.16 24.30
N PRO A 300 13.86 -6.36 25.57
CA PRO A 300 13.95 -5.34 26.60
C PRO A 300 15.41 -4.93 26.90
N GLU A 301 16.37 -5.80 26.67
CA GLU A 301 17.81 -5.57 26.87
C GLU A 301 18.39 -4.44 26.00
N ARG A 302 17.68 -4.04 24.94
CA ARG A 302 18.07 -2.92 24.07
C ARG A 302 17.63 -1.55 24.61
N PHE A 303 16.93 -1.54 25.74
CA PHE A 303 16.33 -0.34 26.33
C PHE A 303 16.71 -0.21 27.81
N PRO A 304 16.73 1.02 28.36
CA PRO A 304 16.48 2.29 27.68
C PRO A 304 17.67 2.79 26.85
N VAL A 305 17.38 3.57 25.81
CA VAL A 305 18.40 4.16 24.91
C VAL A 305 18.78 5.57 25.39
N GLU A 306 20.07 5.83 25.60
CA GLU A 306 20.56 7.19 25.93
C GLU A 306 20.43 8.12 24.74
N VAL A 307 19.52 9.10 24.85
CA VAL A 307 19.25 9.96 23.71
C VAL A 307 20.45 10.83 23.39
N ASN A 308 21.29 11.30 24.30
CA ASN A 308 22.34 12.23 23.87
C ASN A 308 23.52 11.57 23.15
N SER A 309 23.68 10.25 23.21
CA SER A 309 24.79 9.51 22.59
C SER A 309 24.38 8.48 21.53
N ALA A 310 23.15 7.97 21.56
CA ALA A 310 22.72 6.89 20.66
C ALA A 310 22.77 7.27 19.18
N ALA A 311 23.19 6.32 18.35
CA ALA A 311 23.21 6.44 16.90
C ALA A 311 21.80 6.61 16.31
N TYR A 312 21.72 7.08 15.07
CA TYR A 312 20.44 7.28 14.37
C TYR A 312 19.61 5.98 14.33
N GLU A 313 20.26 4.86 14.04
CA GLU A 313 19.68 3.53 13.90
C GLU A 313 19.13 3.01 15.24
N GLU A 314 19.79 3.35 16.35
CA GLU A 314 19.33 2.99 17.70
C GLU A 314 18.08 3.78 18.08
N LEU A 315 18.06 5.09 17.78
CA LEU A 315 16.88 5.93 17.99
C LEU A 315 15.69 5.46 17.17
N LEU A 316 15.94 4.97 15.95
CA LEU A 316 14.89 4.36 15.13
C LEU A 316 14.28 3.12 15.79
N ARG A 317 14.92 2.47 16.76
CA ARG A 317 14.30 1.33 17.48
C ARG A 317 13.38 1.78 18.61
N VAL A 318 13.52 3.00 19.11
CA VAL A 318 12.72 3.53 20.24
C VAL A 318 11.24 3.72 19.85
N PRO A 319 10.28 3.09 20.56
CA PRO A 319 8.85 3.36 20.36
C PRO A 319 8.51 4.85 20.45
N GLY A 320 7.73 5.38 19.52
CA GLY A 320 7.37 6.81 19.49
C GLY A 320 8.40 7.75 18.85
N VAL A 321 9.57 7.26 18.44
CA VAL A 321 10.54 8.00 17.62
C VAL A 321 10.41 7.55 16.16
N GLY A 322 10.07 8.47 15.25
CA GLY A 322 10.05 8.22 13.80
C GLY A 322 11.33 8.68 13.10
N PRO A 323 11.50 8.42 11.78
CA PRO A 323 12.71 8.80 11.05
C PRO A 323 13.02 10.29 11.09
N LEU A 324 12.01 11.14 10.90
CA LEU A 324 12.20 12.59 11.00
C LEU A 324 12.58 13.01 12.42
N SER A 325 11.92 12.44 13.43
CA SER A 325 12.22 12.75 14.83
C SER A 325 13.64 12.30 15.20
N ALA A 326 14.07 11.12 14.75
CA ALA A 326 15.44 10.63 14.94
C ALA A 326 16.47 11.53 14.26
N ARG A 327 16.22 11.96 13.00
CA ARG A 327 17.09 12.93 12.31
C ARG A 327 17.19 14.25 13.05
N ARG A 328 16.04 14.79 13.50
CA ARG A 328 15.99 16.04 14.28
C ARG A 328 16.73 15.93 15.60
N LEU A 329 16.64 14.79 16.29
CA LEU A 329 17.39 14.54 17.52
C LEU A 329 18.90 14.53 17.25
N VAL A 330 19.37 13.80 16.24
CA VAL A 330 20.79 13.74 15.88
C VAL A 330 21.31 15.13 15.50
N ALA A 331 20.55 15.90 14.72
CA ALA A 331 20.92 17.26 14.36
C ALA A 331 20.98 18.18 15.59
N ARG A 332 19.93 18.17 16.43
CA ARG A 332 19.83 19.03 17.61
C ARG A 332 20.98 18.82 18.58
N ARG A 333 21.44 17.59 18.79
CA ARG A 333 22.57 17.28 19.70
C ARG A 333 23.89 17.95 19.31
N ARG A 334 24.06 18.30 18.03
CA ARG A 334 25.24 19.03 17.55
C ARG A 334 25.23 20.49 17.97
N GLU A 335 24.05 21.05 18.19
CA GLU A 335 23.84 22.44 18.60
C GLU A 335 23.67 22.55 20.12
N ARG A 336 22.84 21.68 20.70
CA ARG A 336 22.50 21.67 22.12
C ARG A 336 22.12 20.27 22.57
N ARG A 337 22.56 19.90 23.77
CA ARG A 337 22.11 18.66 24.44
C ARG A 337 20.59 18.66 24.63
N ILE A 338 19.99 17.48 24.51
CA ILE A 338 18.60 17.24 24.92
C ILE A 338 18.59 17.23 26.45
N ALA A 339 17.85 18.15 27.07
CA ALA A 339 17.82 18.30 28.52
C ALA A 339 16.58 17.69 29.17
N GLY A 340 15.53 17.41 28.39
CA GLY A 340 14.31 16.81 28.92
C GLY A 340 13.25 16.46 27.87
N LEU A 341 12.11 15.97 28.35
CA LEU A 341 11.00 15.51 27.50
C LEU A 341 10.45 16.59 26.56
N ARG A 342 10.49 17.88 26.96
CA ARG A 342 10.04 18.99 26.11
C ARG A 342 10.91 19.14 24.85
N ASP A 343 12.21 18.87 24.95
CA ASP A 343 13.12 18.88 23.80
C ASP A 343 12.82 17.72 22.85
N LEU A 344 12.50 16.53 23.39
CA LEU A 344 12.05 15.39 22.60
C LEU A 344 10.77 15.73 21.84
N GLN A 345 9.78 16.33 22.52
CA GLN A 345 8.52 16.75 21.89
C GLN A 345 8.76 17.78 20.78
N ALA A 346 9.65 18.75 21.00
CA ALA A 346 10.02 19.75 19.99
C ALA A 346 10.69 19.12 18.74
N CYS A 347 11.36 17.98 18.91
CA CYS A 347 11.88 17.19 17.78
C CYS A 347 10.80 16.36 17.07
N GLY A 348 9.56 16.35 17.57
CA GLY A 348 8.44 15.55 17.03
C GLY A 348 8.42 14.11 17.56
N VAL A 349 9.04 13.84 18.70
CA VAL A 349 8.91 12.53 19.37
C VAL A 349 7.55 12.42 20.05
N VAL A 350 6.89 11.26 19.92
CA VAL A 350 5.67 10.95 20.68
C VAL A 350 6.07 10.58 22.10
N VAL A 351 6.29 11.58 22.94
CA VAL A 351 6.85 11.44 24.30
C VAL A 351 6.15 10.39 25.14
N ARG A 352 4.80 10.34 25.12
CA ARG A 352 4.02 9.35 25.88
C ARG A 352 4.43 7.90 25.58
N ARG A 353 4.90 7.63 24.36
CA ARG A 353 5.38 6.29 23.95
C ARG A 353 6.87 6.11 24.19
N ALA A 354 7.67 7.15 23.97
CA ALA A 354 9.13 7.05 24.02
C ALA A 354 9.71 7.11 25.44
N ALA A 355 9.06 7.84 26.36
CA ALA A 355 9.60 8.13 27.69
C ALA A 355 10.06 6.88 28.49
N PRO A 356 9.35 5.74 28.48
CA PRO A 356 9.82 4.52 29.16
C PRO A 356 11.07 3.89 28.54
N PHE A 357 11.37 4.19 27.28
CA PHE A 357 12.41 3.52 26.49
C PHE A 357 13.67 4.36 26.31
N VAL A 358 13.77 5.51 26.99
CA VAL A 358 14.90 6.45 26.82
C VAL A 358 15.50 6.91 28.13
N LEU A 359 16.81 7.18 28.09
CA LEU A 359 17.54 7.95 29.08
C LEU A 359 17.83 9.35 28.55
N ILE A 360 17.92 10.32 29.45
CA ILE A 360 18.51 11.62 29.16
C ILE A 360 19.59 11.86 30.22
N ASP A 361 20.85 11.91 29.77
CA ASP A 361 22.03 12.06 30.65
C ASP A 361 22.05 11.01 31.78
N GLY A 362 21.79 9.75 31.41
CA GLY A 362 21.77 8.60 32.31
C GLY A 362 20.50 8.48 33.16
N LYS A 363 19.56 9.43 33.06
CA LYS A 363 18.34 9.43 33.88
C LYS A 363 17.15 8.84 33.12
N PRO A 364 16.46 7.81 33.65
CA PRO A 364 15.23 7.30 33.08
C PRO A 364 14.15 8.37 32.98
N GLN A 365 13.43 8.40 31.87
CA GLN A 365 12.34 9.36 31.65
C GLN A 365 10.94 8.75 31.86
N GLY A 366 10.87 7.47 32.20
CA GLY A 366 9.66 6.74 32.50
C GLY A 366 9.98 5.37 33.11
N ASN A 367 8.95 4.60 33.43
CA ASN A 367 9.10 3.27 34.00
C ASN A 367 9.05 2.20 32.89
N LEU A 368 10.22 1.66 32.52
CA LEU A 368 10.35 0.63 31.49
C LEU A 368 9.61 -0.65 31.88
N GLU A 369 9.81 -1.15 33.09
CA GLU A 369 9.17 -2.39 33.57
C GLU A 369 7.65 -2.31 33.54
N ALA A 370 7.08 -1.19 34.00
CA ALA A 370 5.64 -0.95 33.95
C ALA A 370 5.13 -0.91 32.50
N ALA A 371 5.85 -0.26 31.57
CA ALA A 371 5.48 -0.21 30.16
C ALA A 371 5.53 -1.61 29.51
N LEU A 372 6.55 -2.41 29.83
CA LEU A 372 6.67 -3.79 29.36
C LEU A 372 5.54 -4.66 29.91
N CYS A 373 5.26 -4.58 31.22
CA CYS A 373 4.20 -5.33 31.88
C CYS A 373 2.82 -4.99 31.32
N LEU A 374 2.49 -3.70 31.20
CA LEU A 374 1.23 -3.24 30.63
C LEU A 374 1.04 -3.73 29.20
N THR A 375 2.11 -3.72 28.39
CA THR A 375 2.02 -4.16 26.99
C THR A 375 1.82 -5.67 26.88
N ARG A 376 2.49 -6.46 27.73
CA ARG A 376 2.30 -7.92 27.80
C ARG A 376 0.90 -8.30 28.29
N ALA A 377 0.31 -7.48 29.16
CA ALA A 377 -1.01 -7.68 29.73
C ALA A 377 -2.15 -7.14 28.86
N GLN A 378 -1.87 -6.46 27.74
CA GLN A 378 -2.93 -5.92 26.88
C GLN A 378 -3.65 -7.06 26.15
N PRO A 379 -4.96 -7.29 26.42
CA PRO A 379 -5.76 -8.14 25.56
C PRO A 379 -5.88 -7.50 24.17
N GLU A 380 -6.23 -8.30 23.16
CA GLU A 380 -6.54 -7.79 21.83
C GLU A 380 -7.61 -6.69 21.92
N ARG A 381 -7.19 -5.44 21.79
CA ARG A 381 -8.09 -4.30 21.58
C ARG A 381 -8.14 -4.02 20.09
N GLU A 382 -9.33 -3.72 19.58
CA GLU A 382 -9.48 -3.18 18.23
C GLU A 382 -8.52 -2.01 18.04
N ALA A 383 -7.57 -2.19 17.12
CA ALA A 383 -6.58 -1.19 16.84
C ALA A 383 -7.28 0.05 16.29
N ILE A 384 -7.30 1.14 17.07
CA ILE A 384 -7.62 2.47 16.52
C ILE A 384 -6.54 2.76 15.48
N GLN A 385 -6.97 2.96 14.25
CA GLN A 385 -6.13 3.28 13.11
C GLN A 385 -5.40 4.60 13.36
N LEU A 386 -4.15 4.50 13.79
CA LEU A 386 -3.30 5.65 14.07
C LEU A 386 -2.74 6.17 12.76
N SER A 387 -2.89 7.48 12.55
CA SER A 387 -2.36 8.18 11.39
C SER A 387 -0.85 7.97 11.27
N LEU A 388 -0.43 7.33 10.18
CA LEU A 388 0.96 7.32 9.78
C LEU A 388 1.31 8.71 9.20
N PRO A 389 2.41 9.35 9.64
CA PRO A 389 2.89 10.57 9.01
C PRO A 389 3.27 10.33 7.56
N PHE A 390 2.78 11.19 6.66
CA PHE A 390 3.16 11.26 5.26
C PHE A 390 4.67 11.54 5.12
N TYR A 391 5.37 10.76 4.30
CA TYR A 391 6.72 11.04 3.82
C TYR A 391 6.81 10.78 2.32
#